data_AF-A0A2N5F7R8-F1
#
_entry.id   AF-A0A2N5F7R8-F1
#
_cell.length_a   1.000
_cell.length_b   1.000
_cell.length_c   1.000
_cell.angle_alpha   90.00
_cell.angle_beta   90.00
_cell.angle_gamma   90.00
#
_symmetry.space_group_name_H-M   'P 1'
#
loop_
_entity.id
_entity.type
_entity.pdbx_description
1 polymer ?
#
loop_
_entity_poly.entity_id
_entity_poly.type
_entity_poly.pdbx_seq_one_letter_code
_entity_poly.pdbx_strand_id
1 'polypeptide(L)'
;MHWKAWLIEPRTRASMNLLLTIFIGLLSSILATQIMPQGQLDWTLIYTASAFWALIVAAVMLLGFQWYCIGFDEDVSKFGDAAHCIAYIRKAQLEGAASHIRKNPEQAMLMDAKELLKRMGIK
;
A
#
# COMPACT_ATOMS: atom_id res chain seq x y z
N MET A 1 -12.42 -2.52 -11.60
CA MET A 1 -11.86 -1.93 -10.36
C MET A 1 -11.65 -2.95 -9.22
N HIS A 2 -11.88 -4.25 -9.41
CA HIS A 2 -11.74 -5.27 -8.34
C HIS A 2 -10.32 -5.82 -8.10
N TRP A 3 -9.42 -5.74 -9.08
CA TRP A 3 -8.09 -6.39 -9.00
C TRP A 3 -7.14 -5.70 -8.01
N LYS A 4 -7.26 -4.38 -7.84
CA LYS A 4 -6.45 -3.62 -6.89
C LYS A 4 -6.75 -4.02 -5.44
N ALA A 5 -8.03 -4.24 -5.11
CA ALA A 5 -8.45 -4.62 -3.75
C ALA A 5 -7.93 -6.00 -3.32
N TRP A 6 -7.80 -6.94 -4.27
CA TRP A 6 -7.31 -8.29 -3.99
C TRP A 6 -5.80 -8.35 -3.72
N LEU A 7 -5.01 -7.54 -4.45
CA LEU A 7 -3.55 -7.44 -4.26
C LEU A 7 -3.15 -6.81 -2.92
N ILE A 8 -4.06 -6.05 -2.32
CA ILE A 8 -3.84 -5.27 -1.11
C ILE A 8 -4.10 -6.09 0.17
N GLU A 9 -4.80 -7.22 0.06
CA GLU A 9 -5.09 -8.06 1.23
C GLU A 9 -3.78 -8.59 1.85
N PRO A 10 -3.59 -8.52 3.19
CA PRO A 10 -2.33 -8.87 3.83
C PRO A 10 -1.85 -10.30 3.52
N ARG A 11 -2.81 -11.24 3.38
CA ARG A 11 -2.55 -12.64 3.04
C ARG A 11 -2.04 -12.79 1.61
N THR A 12 -2.65 -12.09 0.66
CA THR A 12 -2.24 -12.09 -0.74
C THR A 12 -0.87 -11.44 -0.91
N ARG A 13 -0.61 -10.32 -0.22
CA ARG A 13 0.71 -9.67 -0.19
C ARG A 13 1.79 -10.62 0.31
N ALA A 14 1.54 -11.29 1.44
CA ALA A 14 2.48 -12.25 2.01
C ALA A 14 2.73 -13.43 1.08
N SER A 15 1.67 -13.98 0.47
CA SER A 15 1.78 -15.09 -0.48
C SER A 15 2.59 -14.71 -1.72
N MET A 16 2.32 -13.55 -2.33
CA MET A 16 3.07 -13.07 -3.49
C MET A 16 4.54 -12.81 -3.16
N ASN A 17 4.83 -12.20 -2.01
CA ASN A 17 6.21 -11.96 -1.58
C ASN A 17 6.97 -13.28 -1.36
N LEU A 18 6.31 -14.28 -0.79
CA LEU A 18 6.88 -15.60 -0.55
C LEU A 18 7.15 -16.33 -1.88
N LEU A 19 6.20 -16.31 -2.81
CA LEU A 19 6.38 -16.87 -4.16
C LEU A 19 7.55 -16.21 -4.91
N LEU A 20 7.63 -14.87 -4.86
CA LEU A 20 8.71 -14.13 -5.50
C LEU A 20 10.08 -14.44 -4.85
N THR A 21 10.12 -14.60 -3.53
CA THR A 21 11.34 -14.99 -2.80
C THR A 21 11.81 -16.38 -3.20
N ILE A 22 10.90 -17.36 -3.32
CA ILE A 22 11.22 -18.70 -3.82
C ILE A 22 11.80 -18.60 -5.24
N PHE A 23 11.16 -17.82 -6.10
CA PHE A 23 11.60 -17.64 -7.49
C PHE A 23 13.01 -17.01 -7.58
N ILE A 24 13.30 -16.01 -6.75
CA ILE A 24 14.64 -15.41 -6.64
C ILE A 24 15.67 -16.43 -6.16
N GLY A 25 15.31 -17.29 -5.18
CA GLY A 25 16.18 -18.36 -4.72
C GLY A 25 16.55 -19.35 -5.83
N LEU A 26 15.57 -19.76 -6.64
CA LEU A 26 15.80 -20.63 -7.80
C LEU A 26 16.70 -19.97 -8.84
N LEU A 27 16.42 -18.71 -9.20
CA LEU A 27 17.25 -17.96 -10.14
C LEU A 27 18.69 -17.77 -9.63
N SER A 28 18.87 -17.58 -8.32
CA SER A 28 20.19 -17.46 -7.70
C SER A 28 20.99 -18.77 -7.82
N SER A 29 20.32 -19.91 -7.65
CA SER A 29 20.94 -21.23 -7.85
C SER A 29 21.32 -21.48 -9.33
N ILE A 30 20.47 -21.06 -10.27
CA ILE A 30 20.75 -21.15 -11.71
C ILE A 30 21.94 -20.24 -12.06
N LEU A 31 21.98 -19.02 -11.54
CA LEU A 31 23.11 -18.11 -11.73
C LEU A 31 24.41 -18.74 -11.22
N ALA A 32 24.40 -19.31 -10.03
CA ALA A 32 25.57 -20.01 -9.47
C ALA A 32 26.08 -21.12 -10.40
N THR A 33 25.17 -21.85 -11.05
CA THR A 33 25.52 -22.90 -12.01
C THR A 33 26.11 -22.32 -13.31
N GLN A 34 25.62 -21.16 -13.76
CA GLN A 34 26.11 -20.48 -14.97
C GLN A 34 27.49 -19.85 -14.79
N ILE A 35 27.80 -19.34 -13.60
CA ILE A 35 29.09 -18.68 -13.29
C ILE A 35 30.19 -19.66 -12.84
N MET A 36 29.84 -20.93 -12.62
CA MET A 36 30.78 -21.99 -12.25
C MET A 36 30.85 -23.12 -13.28
N PRO A 37 31.20 -22.84 -14.55
CA PRO A 37 31.42 -23.92 -15.51
C PRO A 37 32.54 -24.82 -14.99
N GLN A 38 32.27 -26.13 -14.92
CA GLN A 38 33.23 -27.14 -14.44
C GLN A 38 33.71 -26.94 -12.99
N GLY A 39 32.94 -26.20 -12.17
CA GLY A 39 33.27 -25.96 -10.76
C GLY A 39 34.34 -24.89 -10.54
N GLN A 40 34.78 -24.19 -11.59
CA GLN A 40 35.64 -23.02 -11.47
C GLN A 40 34.80 -21.76 -11.57
N LEU A 41 34.94 -20.88 -10.58
CA LEU A 41 34.24 -19.60 -10.54
C LEU A 41 34.86 -18.64 -11.54
N ASP A 42 34.08 -18.24 -12.54
CA ASP A 42 34.48 -17.25 -13.53
C ASP A 42 33.53 -16.04 -13.48
N TRP A 43 34.07 -14.94 -12.94
CA TRP A 43 33.37 -13.68 -12.75
C TRP A 43 33.02 -12.98 -14.07
N THR A 44 33.69 -13.33 -15.18
CA THR A 44 33.42 -12.72 -16.49
C THR A 44 32.06 -13.16 -17.05
N LEU A 45 31.58 -14.34 -16.63
CA LEU A 45 30.32 -14.90 -17.10
C LEU A 45 29.07 -14.27 -16.47
N ILE A 46 29.20 -13.45 -15.42
CA ILE A 46 28.07 -12.85 -14.72
C ILE A 46 27.21 -11.99 -15.65
N TYR A 47 27.83 -11.13 -16.45
CA TYR A 47 27.10 -10.22 -17.33
C TYR A 47 26.50 -10.93 -18.55
N THR A 48 27.04 -12.09 -18.91
CA THR A 48 26.51 -12.95 -19.98
C THR A 48 25.44 -13.92 -19.49
N ALA A 49 25.39 -14.19 -18.17
CA ALA A 49 24.43 -15.10 -17.57
C ALA A 49 23.01 -14.54 -17.68
N SER A 50 22.11 -15.27 -18.34
CA SER A 50 20.71 -14.87 -18.48
C SER A 50 20.00 -14.78 -17.12
N ALA A 51 20.42 -15.61 -16.15
CA ALA A 51 19.89 -15.60 -14.80
C ALA A 51 20.20 -14.29 -14.04
N PHE A 52 21.33 -13.64 -14.35
CA PHE A 52 21.69 -12.36 -13.73
C PHE A 52 20.68 -11.27 -14.12
N TRP A 53 20.37 -11.14 -15.41
CA TRP A 53 19.37 -10.19 -15.90
C TRP A 53 17.97 -10.51 -15.40
N ALA A 54 17.60 -11.79 -15.32
CA ALA A 54 16.33 -12.22 -14.74
C ALA A 54 16.21 -11.83 -13.25
N LEU A 55 17.30 -11.94 -12.48
CA LEU A 55 17.35 -11.51 -11.08
C LEU A 55 17.20 -9.99 -10.93
N ILE A 56 17.83 -9.20 -11.81
CA ILE A 56 17.66 -7.74 -11.81
C ILE A 56 16.18 -7.38 -12.04
N VAL A 57 15.56 -7.99 -13.05
CA VAL A 57 14.13 -7.75 -13.34
C VAL A 57 13.25 -8.16 -12.16
N ALA A 58 13.51 -9.32 -11.55
CA ALA A 58 12.76 -9.78 -10.38
C ALA A 58 12.94 -8.83 -9.17
N ALA A 59 14.15 -8.30 -8.96
CA ALA A 59 14.44 -7.35 -7.89
C ALA A 59 13.72 -6.01 -8.11
N VAL A 60 13.71 -5.50 -9.35
CA VAL A 60 12.98 -4.26 -9.70
C VAL A 60 11.47 -4.46 -9.52
N MET A 61 10.92 -5.61 -9.95
CA MET A 61 9.51 -5.93 -9.72
C MET A 61 9.19 -6.02 -8.23
N LEU A 62 10.06 -6.65 -7.43
CA LEU A 62 9.88 -6.75 -5.98
C LEU A 62 9.86 -5.36 -5.33
N LEU A 63 10.83 -4.50 -5.66
CA LEU A 63 10.88 -3.13 -5.14
C LEU A 63 9.66 -2.31 -5.56
N GLY A 64 9.24 -2.40 -6.82
CA GLY A 64 8.03 -1.73 -7.30
C GLY A 64 6.78 -2.20 -6.58
N PHE A 65 6.66 -3.51 -6.32
CA PHE A 65 5.55 -4.08 -5.55
C PHE A 65 5.55 -3.60 -4.10
N GLN A 66 6.71 -3.59 -3.44
CA GLN A 66 6.84 -3.12 -2.05
C GLN A 66 6.51 -1.62 -1.94
N TRP A 67 7.00 -0.78 -2.85
CA TRP A 67 6.64 0.65 -2.88
C TRP A 67 5.15 0.88 -3.08
N TYR A 68 4.51 0.10 -3.97
CA TYR A 68 3.06 0.19 -4.15
C TYR A 68 2.30 -0.17 -2.86
N CYS A 69 2.76 -1.19 -2.13
CA CYS A 69 2.16 -1.55 -0.84
C CYS A 69 2.41 -0.50 0.25
N ILE A 70 3.57 0.14 0.29
CA ILE A 70 3.88 1.19 1.27
C ILE A 70 2.95 2.39 1.11
N GLY A 71 2.69 2.84 -0.12
CA GLY A 71 1.75 3.94 -0.34
C GLY A 71 0.33 3.63 0.15
N PHE A 72 -0.10 2.38 0.04
CA PHE A 72 -1.38 1.94 0.62
C PHE A 72 -1.35 1.90 2.15
N ASP A 73 -0.29 1.36 2.74
CA ASP A 73 -0.14 1.29 4.20
C ASP A 73 -0.03 2.70 4.82
N GLU A 74 0.57 3.68 4.12
CA GLU A 74 0.56 5.10 4.53
C GLU A 74 -0.85 5.70 4.52
N ASP A 75 -1.68 5.37 3.54
CA ASP A 75 -3.05 5.87 3.48
C ASP A 75 -3.96 5.23 4.54
N VAL A 76 -3.76 3.94 4.85
CA VAL A 76 -4.52 3.26 5.92
C VAL A 76 -4.02 3.64 7.31
N SER A 77 -2.71 3.83 7.50
CA SER A 77 -2.13 4.23 8.79
C SER A 77 -2.58 5.62 9.25
N LYS A 78 -2.94 6.52 8.32
CA LYS A 78 -3.64 7.79 8.62
C LYS A 78 -4.97 7.58 9.37
N PHE A 79 -5.61 6.42 9.24
CA PHE A 79 -6.82 6.05 9.98
C PHE A 79 -6.55 5.18 11.21
N GLY A 80 -5.32 4.69 11.37
CA GLY A 80 -4.89 3.95 12.58
C GLY A 80 -4.70 4.87 13.79
N ASP A 81 -4.40 6.15 13.56
CA ASP A 81 -4.33 7.15 14.62
C ASP A 81 -5.75 7.60 14.98
N ALA A 82 -6.21 7.24 16.19
CA ALA A 82 -7.56 7.52 16.67
C ALA A 82 -7.90 9.02 16.60
N ALA A 83 -6.90 9.90 16.77
CA ALA A 83 -7.07 11.35 16.65
C ALA A 83 -7.44 11.77 15.22
N HIS A 84 -6.79 11.20 14.19
CA HIS A 84 -7.09 11.47 12.79
C HIS A 84 -8.45 10.90 12.37
N CYS A 85 -8.80 9.69 12.84
CA CYS A 85 -10.11 9.10 12.58
C CYS A 85 -11.25 9.96 13.16
N ILE A 86 -11.11 10.42 14.41
CA ILE A 86 -12.07 11.34 15.05
C ILE A 86 -12.16 12.66 14.28
N ALA A 87 -11.03 13.24 13.87
CA ALA A 87 -11.01 14.47 13.08
C ALA A 87 -11.70 14.30 11.72
N TYR A 88 -11.47 13.17 11.05
CA TYR A 88 -12.09 12.85 9.76
C TYR A 88 -13.61 12.67 9.88
N ILE A 89 -14.08 11.95 10.90
CA ILE A 89 -15.52 11.79 11.17
C ILE A 89 -16.17 13.14 11.48
N ARG A 90 -15.54 13.97 12.31
CA ARG A 90 -16.03 15.33 12.62
C ARG A 90 -16.11 16.21 11.38
N LYS A 91 -15.09 16.15 10.52
CA LYS A 91 -15.09 16.87 9.23
C LYS A 91 -16.24 16.39 8.33
N ALA A 92 -16.44 15.09 8.19
CA ALA A 92 -17.52 14.53 7.40
C ALA A 92 -18.92 14.90 7.94
N GLN A 93 -19.08 14.94 9.28
CA GLN A 93 -20.32 15.40 9.92
C GLN A 93 -20.58 16.89 9.66
N LEU A 94 -19.54 17.73 9.74
CA LEU A 94 -19.62 19.17 9.41
C LEU A 94 -19.96 19.41 7.93
N GLU A 95 -19.31 18.69 7.01
CA GLU A 95 -19.60 18.78 5.57
C GLU A 95 -21.02 18.28 5.26
N GLY A 96 -21.47 17.21 5.92
CA GLY A 96 -22.84 16.72 5.84
C GLY A 96 -23.85 17.76 6.29
N ALA A 97 -23.64 18.37 7.47
CA ALA A 97 -24.49 19.43 7.99
C ALA A 97 -24.50 20.68 7.07
N ALA A 98 -23.33 21.11 6.58
CA ALA A 98 -23.22 22.23 5.65
C ALA A 98 -23.95 21.94 4.33
N SER A 99 -23.85 20.73 3.80
CA SER A 99 -24.57 20.32 2.59
C SER A 99 -26.09 20.26 2.80
N HIS A 100 -26.53 19.87 3.99
CA HIS A 100 -27.94 19.82 4.37
C HIS A 100 -28.53 21.22 4.51
N ILE A 101 -27.82 22.13 5.16
CA ILE A 101 -28.17 23.56 5.29
C ILE A 101 -28.24 24.23 3.91
N ARG A 102 -27.28 23.91 3.03
CA ARG A 102 -27.26 24.45 1.65
C ARG A 102 -28.46 23.99 0.82
N LYS A 103 -29.01 22.80 1.10
CA LYS A 103 -30.20 22.26 0.44
C LYS A 103 -31.52 22.70 1.08
N ASN A 104 -31.53 22.91 2.41
CA ASN A 104 -32.70 23.26 3.20
C ASN A 104 -32.39 24.48 4.10
N PRO A 105 -32.40 25.71 3.54
CA PRO A 105 -31.96 26.91 4.26
C PRO A 105 -32.87 27.27 5.46
N GLU A 106 -34.13 26.85 5.47
CA GLU A 106 -35.06 27.10 6.58
C GLU A 106 -34.67 26.35 7.88
N GLN A 107 -33.98 25.21 7.75
CA GLN A 107 -33.52 24.43 8.91
C GLN A 107 -32.19 24.95 9.48
N ALA A 108 -31.52 25.87 8.78
CA ALA A 108 -30.28 26.47 9.24
C ALA A 108 -30.48 27.31 10.52
N MET A 109 -31.65 27.95 10.66
CA MET A 109 -32.00 28.73 11.85
C MET A 109 -32.39 27.88 13.06
N LEU A 110 -32.65 26.58 12.87
CA LEU A 110 -33.07 25.65 13.93
C LEU A 110 -31.90 24.82 14.50
N MET A 111 -30.74 24.83 13.82
CA MET A 111 -29.54 24.16 14.30
C MET A 111 -28.69 25.13 15.14
N ASP A 112 -28.72 24.98 16.46
CA ASP A 112 -27.75 25.64 17.33
C ASP A 112 -26.36 25.06 17.05
N ALA A 113 -25.49 25.87 16.44
CA ALA A 113 -24.11 25.51 16.15
C ALA A 113 -23.36 25.04 17.40
N LYS A 114 -23.70 25.60 18.57
CA LYS A 114 -23.10 25.20 19.86
C LYS A 114 -23.52 23.79 20.26
N GLU A 115 -24.78 23.42 20.04
CA GLU A 115 -25.27 22.08 20.31
C GLU A 115 -24.71 21.05 19.32
N LEU A 116 -24.53 21.44 18.07
CA LEU A 116 -23.92 20.61 17.02
C LEU A 116 -22.43 20.33 17.33
N LEU A 117 -21.66 21.37 17.70
CA LEU A 117 -20.27 21.24 18.13
C LEU A 117 -20.13 20.37 19.39
N LYS A 118 -21.07 20.53 20.34
CA LYS A 118 -21.14 19.72 21.57
C LYS A 118 -21.42 18.24 21.28
N ARG A 119 -22.33 17.93 20.34
CA ARG A 119 -22.60 16.54 19.89
C ARG A 119 -21.39 15.90 19.20
N MET A 120 -20.54 16.69 18.57
CA MET A 120 -19.29 16.22 17.96
C MET A 120 -18.14 16.04 18.99
N GLY A 121 -18.39 16.32 20.27
CA GLY A 121 -17.41 16.21 21.35
C GLY A 121 -16.30 17.25 21.27
N ILE A 122 -16.54 18.37 20.60
CA ILE A 122 -15.67 19.54 20.59
C ILE A 122 -16.11 20.39 21.78
N LYS A 123 -15.16 20.69 22.70
CA LYS A 123 -15.43 21.49 23.90
C LYS A 123 -15.57 22.97 23.56
#